data_AF-A0A7I0KD79-F1
#
_entry.id   AF-A0A7I0KD79-F1
#
_cell.length_a   1.000
_cell.length_b   1.000
_cell.length_c   1.000
_cell.angle_alpha   90.00
_cell.angle_beta   90.00
_cell.angle_gamma   90.00
#
_symmetry.space_group_name_H-M   'P 1'
#
loop_
_entity.id
_entity.type
_entity.pdbx_description
1 polymer ?
#
loop_
_entity_poly.entity_id
_entity_poly.type
_entity_poly.pdbx_seq_one_letter_code
_entity_poly.pdbx_strand_id
1 'polypeptide(L)'
;MGDKMIGRTMAAAVATAVSFSPALAQRHRLPSGYKWGRCLLVVDGQTRISGKCSYQIEKGGDFNIQGPRQVFAGIDYPDTHSGAGEMSEDYWAAVYKDGDIWDGYGNSDIRATHGDERWEDLHREGACYIGKDVRVCLWR
;
A
#
# COMPACT_ATOMS: atom_id res chain seq x y z
N MET A 1 -74.07 -17.34 34.66
CA MET A 1 -73.32 -16.07 34.77
C MET A 1 -71.85 -16.37 34.51
N GLY A 2 -71.09 -15.76 33.61
CA GLY A 2 -71.34 -14.69 32.65
C GLY A 2 -70.17 -14.62 31.65
N ASP A 3 -70.53 -14.27 30.41
CA ASP A 3 -69.83 -13.53 29.36
C ASP A 3 -68.35 -13.75 28.99
N LYS A 4 -68.24 -14.31 27.78
CA LYS A 4 -67.34 -13.98 26.66
C LYS A 4 -67.25 -12.45 26.44
N MET A 5 -66.03 -11.88 26.34
CA MET A 5 -65.67 -10.81 25.38
C MET A 5 -64.13 -10.64 25.30
N ILE A 6 -63.54 -10.85 24.11
CA ILE A 6 -62.98 -9.85 23.18
C ILE A 6 -61.69 -9.16 23.66
N GLY A 7 -60.60 -9.41 22.94
CA GLY A 7 -59.37 -8.63 23.01
C GLY A 7 -58.40 -8.99 21.89
N ARG A 8 -58.69 -8.54 20.67
CA ARG A 8 -57.75 -8.61 19.53
C ARG A 8 -56.63 -7.59 19.78
N THR A 9 -55.49 -8.02 20.29
CA THR A 9 -54.31 -7.15 20.36
C THR A 9 -53.58 -7.21 19.02
N MET A 10 -53.81 -6.20 18.19
CA MET A 10 -53.01 -5.93 16.99
C MET A 10 -51.60 -5.55 17.43
N ALA A 11 -50.62 -6.44 17.26
CA ALA A 11 -49.21 -6.09 17.39
C ALA A 11 -48.77 -5.39 16.09
N ALA A 12 -48.60 -4.06 16.15
CA ALA A 12 -48.00 -3.30 15.07
C ALA A 12 -46.50 -3.68 14.98
N ALA A 13 -46.11 -4.35 13.90
CA ALA A 13 -44.72 -4.62 13.60
C ALA A 13 -44.03 -3.31 13.19
N VAL A 14 -43.23 -2.73 14.09
CA VAL A 14 -42.34 -1.61 13.77
C VAL A 14 -41.17 -2.17 12.97
N ALA A 15 -41.20 -1.95 11.65
CA ALA A 15 -40.05 -2.18 10.79
C ALA A 15 -38.98 -1.13 11.11
N THR A 16 -38.03 -1.47 11.98
CA THR A 16 -36.80 -0.69 12.17
C THR A 16 -36.01 -0.75 10.88
N ALA A 17 -36.05 0.32 10.09
CA ALA A 17 -35.13 0.51 8.98
C ALA A 17 -33.71 0.60 9.55
N VAL A 18 -32.94 -0.48 9.40
CA VAL A 18 -31.52 -0.48 9.70
C VAL A 18 -30.86 0.33 8.59
N SER A 19 -30.65 1.61 8.85
CA SER A 19 -29.77 2.44 8.02
C SER A 19 -28.37 1.86 8.15
N PHE A 20 -27.98 1.02 7.19
CA PHE A 20 -26.57 0.72 6.98
C PHE A 20 -25.92 2.03 6.57
N SER A 21 -25.43 2.80 7.54
CA SER A 21 -24.36 3.75 7.27
C SER A 21 -23.32 2.94 6.52
N PRO A 22 -22.93 3.32 5.29
CA PRO A 22 -21.80 2.67 4.67
C PRO A 22 -20.68 2.85 5.70
N ALA A 23 -20.27 1.74 6.30
CA ALA A 23 -19.09 1.66 7.12
C ALA A 23 -18.08 2.51 6.38
N LEU A 24 -17.52 3.52 7.07
CA LEU A 24 -16.41 4.32 6.60
C LEU A 24 -15.51 3.39 5.80
N ALA A 25 -15.67 3.39 4.47
CA ALA A 25 -14.78 2.67 3.60
C ALA A 25 -13.49 3.39 3.94
N GLN A 26 -12.63 2.71 4.70
CA GLN A 26 -11.37 3.23 5.16
C GLN A 26 -10.67 3.58 3.86
N ARG A 27 -10.79 4.86 3.47
CA ARG A 27 -10.13 5.37 2.28
C ARG A 27 -8.68 5.10 2.63
N HIS A 28 -8.07 4.11 1.97
CA HIS A 28 -6.66 3.78 2.16
C HIS A 28 -5.90 5.07 1.92
N ARG A 29 -5.60 5.75 3.02
CA ARG A 29 -5.00 7.07 3.04
C ARG A 29 -3.52 6.76 2.89
N LEU A 30 -2.89 7.41 1.92
CA LEU A 30 -1.45 7.30 1.81
C LEU A 30 -0.77 8.08 2.94
N PRO A 31 0.45 7.68 3.35
CA PRO A 31 1.27 8.52 4.22
C PRO A 31 1.52 9.89 3.63
N SER A 32 1.87 10.85 4.49
CA SER A 32 2.26 12.18 4.04
C SER A 32 3.41 12.08 3.05
N GLY A 33 3.29 12.78 1.91
CA GLY A 33 4.29 12.75 0.84
C GLY A 33 4.11 11.63 -0.19
N TYR A 34 3.34 10.58 0.12
CA TYR A 34 3.04 9.51 -0.82
C TYR A 34 1.90 9.88 -1.77
N LYS A 35 2.00 9.37 -2.99
CA LYS A 35 1.01 9.53 -4.07
C LYS A 35 0.74 8.19 -4.73
N TRP A 36 -0.42 8.06 -5.36
CA TRP A 36 -0.69 6.93 -6.25
C TRP A 36 -0.06 7.19 -7.61
N GLY A 37 0.50 6.16 -8.22
CA GLY A 37 1.06 6.20 -9.57
C GLY A 37 1.00 4.83 -10.24
N ARG A 38 1.81 4.66 -11.27
CA ARG A 38 2.06 3.38 -11.92
C ARG A 38 3.54 3.03 -11.81
N CYS A 39 3.85 1.79 -11.45
CA CYS A 39 5.21 1.32 -11.27
C CYS A 39 5.44 -0.01 -11.99
N LEU A 40 6.72 -0.29 -12.24
CA LEU A 40 7.23 -1.59 -12.64
C LEU A 40 8.45 -1.89 -11.78
N LEU A 41 8.50 -3.07 -11.15
CA LEU A 41 9.69 -3.61 -10.51
C LEU A 41 9.94 -4.99 -11.11
N VAL A 42 11.09 -5.16 -11.76
CA VAL A 42 11.58 -6.45 -12.25
C VAL A 42 12.94 -6.71 -11.60
N VAL A 43 13.10 -7.87 -10.99
CA VAL A 43 14.35 -8.35 -10.38
C VAL A 43 14.61 -9.75 -10.90
N ASP A 44 15.81 -10.02 -11.40
CA ASP A 44 16.21 -11.31 -11.98
C ASP A 44 15.23 -11.80 -13.06
N GLY A 45 14.71 -10.87 -13.86
CA GLY A 45 13.69 -11.14 -14.89
C GLY A 45 12.28 -11.42 -14.36
N GLN A 46 12.07 -11.45 -13.04
CA GLN A 46 10.77 -11.67 -12.41
C GLN A 46 10.08 -10.34 -12.10
N THR A 47 8.85 -10.17 -12.59
CA THR A 47 8.03 -9.01 -12.27
C THR A 47 7.49 -9.12 -10.85
N ARG A 48 7.93 -8.21 -9.98
CA ARG A 48 7.51 -8.10 -8.57
C ARG A 48 6.36 -7.11 -8.38
N ILE A 49 6.39 -6.00 -9.12
CA ILE A 49 5.34 -4.97 -9.14
C ILE A 49 5.03 -4.64 -10.59
N SER A 50 3.75 -4.57 -10.96
CA SER A 50 3.32 -4.07 -12.27
C SER A 50 1.94 -3.43 -12.16
N GLY A 51 1.85 -2.14 -12.47
CA GLY A 51 0.59 -1.40 -12.42
C GLY A 51 0.54 -0.42 -11.25
N LYS A 52 -0.61 -0.36 -10.57
CA LYS A 52 -0.83 0.63 -9.50
C LYS A 52 0.15 0.41 -8.35
N CYS A 53 0.75 1.49 -7.88
CA CYS A 53 1.66 1.53 -6.74
C CYS A 53 1.46 2.85 -5.98
N SER A 54 1.84 2.88 -4.72
CA SER A 54 2.13 4.15 -4.06
C SER A 54 3.60 4.50 -4.26
N TYR A 55 3.93 5.77 -4.25
CA TYR A 55 5.30 6.23 -4.37
C TYR A 55 5.50 7.52 -3.61
N GLN A 56 6.74 7.80 -3.23
CA GLN A 56 7.19 9.08 -2.74
C GLN A 56 8.46 9.45 -3.48
N ILE A 57 8.59 10.72 -3.86
CA ILE A 57 9.82 11.28 -4.43
C ILE A 57 10.33 12.31 -3.45
N GLU A 58 11.54 12.08 -2.96
CA GLU A 58 12.23 12.94 -2.02
C GLU A 58 12.94 14.10 -2.73
N LYS A 59 13.44 15.03 -1.91
CA LYS A 59 14.22 16.17 -2.41
C LYS A 59 15.58 15.67 -2.88
N GLY A 60 15.84 15.78 -4.18
CA GLY A 60 17.05 15.24 -4.82
C GLY A 60 16.73 14.28 -5.96
N GLY A 61 15.49 13.78 -6.01
CA GLY A 61 15.01 12.88 -7.07
C GLY A 61 14.99 11.42 -6.66
N ASP A 62 15.56 11.09 -5.50
CA ASP A 62 15.40 9.81 -4.82
C ASP A 62 13.91 9.50 -4.68
N PHE A 63 13.56 8.23 -4.82
CA PHE A 63 12.18 7.82 -4.70
C PHE A 63 12.08 6.41 -4.18
N ASN A 64 10.92 6.10 -3.62
CA ASN A 64 10.54 4.74 -3.33
C ASN A 64 9.17 4.44 -3.97
N ILE A 65 8.99 3.19 -4.34
CA ILE A 65 7.75 2.62 -4.85
C ILE A 65 7.32 1.50 -3.92
N GLN A 66 6.03 1.43 -3.63
CA GLN A 66 5.46 0.37 -2.80
C GLN A 66 4.25 -0.20 -3.53
N GLY A 67 4.13 -1.53 -3.52
CA GLY A 67 3.02 -2.22 -4.16
C GLY A 67 1.66 -1.78 -3.59
N PRO A 68 0.56 -2.13 -4.29
CA PRO A 68 -0.75 -1.59 -3.99
C PRO A 68 -1.32 -1.98 -2.60
N ARG A 69 -0.78 -3.00 -1.93
CA ARG A 69 -1.23 -3.55 -0.63
C ARG A 69 -0.16 -3.44 0.46
N GLN A 70 0.75 -2.49 0.34
CA GLN A 70 1.75 -2.22 1.37
C GLN A 70 1.11 -1.78 2.70
N VAL A 71 1.75 -2.16 3.80
CA VAL A 71 1.45 -1.70 5.16
C VAL A 71 2.26 -0.45 5.51
N PHE A 72 1.62 0.55 6.11
CA PHE A 72 2.29 1.77 6.56
C PHE A 72 2.13 2.06 8.07
N ALA A 73 3.27 2.23 8.74
CA ALA A 73 3.40 2.75 10.09
C ALA A 73 2.54 3.98 10.35
N GLY A 74 1.77 3.96 11.45
CA GLY A 74 0.92 5.09 11.87
C GLY A 74 -0.31 5.33 10.99
N ILE A 75 -0.58 4.47 10.00
CA ILE A 75 -1.83 4.47 9.23
C ILE A 75 -2.54 3.14 9.39
N ASP A 76 -1.89 2.05 8.99
CA ASP A 76 -2.47 0.71 9.03
C ASP A 76 -2.24 0.05 10.39
N TYR A 77 -1.18 0.47 11.11
CA TYR A 77 -0.84 -0.02 12.45
C TYR A 77 -0.66 1.13 13.47
N PRO A 78 -1.19 1.00 14.70
CA PRO A 78 -1.09 2.03 15.73
C PRO A 78 0.30 2.20 16.35
N ASP A 79 1.14 1.15 16.33
CA ASP A 79 2.51 1.23 16.81
C ASP A 79 3.40 1.90 15.75
N THR A 80 3.96 3.05 16.09
CA THR A 80 4.72 3.90 15.18
C THR A 80 6.23 3.77 15.36
N HIS A 81 6.70 2.92 16.28
CA HIS A 81 8.07 2.99 16.76
C HIS A 81 9.12 2.39 15.81
N SER A 82 8.74 1.54 14.84
CA SER A 82 9.61 1.20 13.73
C SER A 82 8.88 0.37 12.68
N GLY A 83 9.01 0.73 11.39
CA GLY A 83 8.63 -0.14 10.28
C GLY A 83 9.33 -1.51 10.30
N ALA A 84 10.38 -1.67 11.12
CA ALA A 84 11.11 -2.94 11.32
C ALA A 84 10.23 -4.11 11.80
N GLY A 85 9.03 -3.87 12.32
CA GLY A 85 8.08 -4.92 12.72
C GLY A 85 6.91 -5.15 11.76
N GLU A 86 6.80 -4.34 10.71
CA GLU A 86 5.61 -4.28 9.84
C GLU A 86 5.77 -5.20 8.64
N MET A 87 5.02 -6.30 8.61
CA MET A 87 5.01 -7.20 7.46
C MET A 87 4.12 -6.63 6.35
N SER A 88 4.70 -6.36 5.20
CA SER A 88 3.95 -6.02 3.99
C SER A 88 3.31 -7.26 3.35
N GLU A 89 2.28 -7.04 2.54
CA GLU A 89 1.75 -8.06 1.63
C GLU A 89 2.24 -7.89 0.18
N ASP A 90 3.09 -6.91 -0.10
CA ASP A 90 3.60 -6.58 -1.43
C ASP A 90 5.09 -6.22 -1.41
N TYR A 91 5.68 -6.16 -2.60
CA TYR A 91 7.05 -5.69 -2.79
C TYR A 91 7.15 -4.16 -2.74
N TRP A 92 8.35 -3.69 -2.42
CA TRP A 92 8.75 -2.29 -2.47
C TRP A 92 10.19 -2.16 -2.96
N ALA A 93 10.53 -0.99 -3.47
CA ALA A 93 11.89 -0.67 -3.87
C ALA A 93 12.16 0.82 -3.64
N ALA A 94 13.40 1.15 -3.30
CA ALA A 94 13.93 2.49 -3.25
C ALA A 94 15.04 2.65 -4.28
N VAL A 95 15.11 3.82 -4.90
CA VAL A 95 16.19 4.26 -5.77
C VAL A 95 16.67 5.60 -5.25
N TYR A 96 17.96 5.73 -5.04
CA TYR A 96 18.58 6.90 -4.43
C TYR A 96 19.87 7.24 -5.15
N LYS A 97 20.27 8.51 -5.09
CA LYS A 97 21.52 8.96 -5.68
C LYS A 97 22.65 8.90 -4.65
N ASP A 98 23.75 8.24 -4.99
CA ASP A 98 25.01 8.30 -4.24
C ASP A 98 26.07 8.99 -5.11
N GLY A 99 26.36 10.26 -4.79
CA GLY A 99 27.21 11.12 -5.60
C GLY A 99 26.66 11.31 -7.03
N ASP A 100 27.34 10.72 -8.01
CA ASP A 100 26.94 10.73 -9.42
C ASP A 100 26.29 9.42 -9.90
N ILE A 101 26.24 8.42 -9.04
CA ILE A 101 25.70 7.10 -9.33
C ILE A 101 24.28 7.00 -8.75
N TRP A 102 23.42 6.22 -9.38
CA TRP A 102 22.14 5.83 -8.80
C TRP A 102 22.23 4.40 -8.31
N ASP A 103 21.77 4.17 -7.10
CA ASP A 103 21.68 2.85 -6.49
C ASP A 103 20.22 2.58 -6.15
N GLY A 104 19.93 1.34 -5.78
CA GLY A 104 18.65 0.98 -5.22
C GLY A 104 18.73 -0.22 -4.30
N TYR A 105 17.63 -0.43 -3.59
CA TYR A 105 17.41 -1.63 -2.81
C TYR A 105 15.92 -1.95 -2.72
N GLY A 106 15.60 -3.18 -2.38
CA GLY A 106 14.23 -3.62 -2.17
C GLY A 106 14.20 -4.91 -1.34
N ASN A 107 12.99 -5.42 -1.14
CA ASN A 107 12.80 -6.69 -0.49
C ASN A 107 12.80 -7.86 -1.48
N SER A 108 13.52 -8.93 -1.15
CA SER A 108 13.49 -10.22 -1.88
C SER A 108 12.22 -11.04 -1.59
N ASP A 109 11.64 -10.85 -0.41
CA ASP A 109 10.45 -11.54 0.09
C ASP A 109 9.40 -10.51 0.55
N ILE A 110 8.12 -10.75 0.23
CA ILE A 110 7.02 -9.84 0.58
C ILE A 110 6.88 -9.61 2.09
N ARG A 111 7.33 -10.57 2.92
CA ARG A 111 7.29 -10.49 4.39
C ARG A 111 8.50 -9.77 4.96
N ALA A 112 9.51 -9.45 4.14
CA ALA A 112 10.68 -8.74 4.62
C ALA A 112 10.33 -7.27 4.92
N THR A 113 10.64 -6.87 6.14
CA THR A 113 10.42 -5.51 6.67
C THR A 113 11.60 -4.58 6.37
N HIS A 114 12.72 -5.14 5.91
CA HIS A 114 13.93 -4.45 5.52
C HIS A 114 14.35 -4.87 4.11
N GLY A 115 15.06 -3.98 3.42
CA GLY A 115 15.65 -4.29 2.12
C GLY A 115 16.89 -5.15 2.32
N ASP A 116 16.95 -6.25 1.58
CA ASP A 116 18.03 -7.21 1.59
C ASP A 116 18.68 -7.38 0.21
N GLU A 117 18.00 -6.93 -0.84
CA GLU A 117 18.56 -6.82 -2.18
C GLU A 117 19.12 -5.43 -2.41
N ARG A 118 20.41 -5.33 -2.76
CA ARG A 118 21.08 -4.08 -3.14
C ARG A 118 21.45 -4.14 -4.61
N TRP A 119 21.22 -3.04 -5.32
CA TRP A 119 21.55 -2.88 -6.73
C TRP A 119 22.37 -1.61 -6.91
N GLU A 120 23.50 -1.74 -7.59
CA GLU A 120 24.45 -0.65 -7.80
C GLU A 120 24.47 -0.26 -9.28
N ASP A 121 24.99 0.93 -9.57
CA ASP A 121 25.22 1.43 -10.94
C ASP A 121 23.96 1.45 -11.82
N LEU A 122 22.83 1.89 -11.24
CA LEU A 122 21.60 2.09 -11.98
C LEU A 122 21.74 3.25 -12.97
N HIS A 123 21.35 3.03 -14.21
CA HIS A 123 21.27 4.08 -15.23
C HIS A 123 19.82 4.46 -15.48
N ARG A 124 19.58 5.76 -15.66
CA ARG A 124 18.24 6.28 -15.90
C ARG A 124 17.90 6.22 -17.39
N GLU A 125 16.84 5.48 -17.72
CA GLU A 125 16.23 5.43 -19.05
C GLU A 125 14.77 5.85 -18.98
N GLY A 126 14.48 7.08 -19.37
CA GLY A 126 13.13 7.64 -19.32
C GLY A 126 12.58 7.67 -17.89
N ALA A 127 11.56 6.84 -17.63
CA ALA A 127 10.92 6.69 -16.32
C ALA A 127 11.54 5.57 -15.46
N CYS A 128 12.54 4.87 -15.97
CA CYS A 128 13.13 3.69 -15.36
C CYS A 128 14.57 3.95 -14.91
N TYR A 129 14.96 3.22 -13.87
CA TYR A 129 16.32 3.03 -13.41
C TYR A 129 16.64 1.55 -13.59
N ILE A 130 17.67 1.27 -14.38
CA ILE A 130 17.99 -0.07 -14.86
C ILE A 130 19.39 -0.41 -14.38
N GLY A 131 19.55 -1.59 -13.78
CA GLY A 131 20.84 -2.16 -13.41
C GLY A 131 21.10 -3.43 -14.22
N LYS A 132 22.09 -4.21 -13.78
CA LYS A 132 22.42 -5.50 -14.39
C LYS A 132 21.22 -6.46 -14.39
N ASP A 133 20.62 -6.66 -13.23
CA ASP A 133 19.57 -7.67 -13.01
C ASP A 133 18.26 -7.04 -12.45
N VAL A 134 18.15 -5.71 -12.46
CA VAL A 134 17.00 -4.97 -11.94
C VAL A 134 16.48 -3.90 -12.91
N ARG A 135 15.17 -3.66 -12.86
CA ARG A 135 14.51 -2.50 -13.48
C ARG A 135 13.44 -1.95 -12.55
N VAL A 136 13.58 -0.68 -12.17
CA VAL A 136 12.63 0.06 -11.34
C VAL A 136 12.08 1.23 -12.15
N CYS A 137 10.78 1.24 -12.44
CA CYS A 137 10.13 2.33 -13.18
C CYS A 137 9.03 2.99 -12.36
N LEU A 138 8.92 4.30 -12.50
CA LEU A 138 7.87 5.11 -11.88
C LEU A 138 7.26 6.09 -12.88
N TRP A 139 5.97 5.96 -13.13
CA TRP A 139 5.15 6.90 -13.89
C TRP A 139 4.17 7.59 -12.94
N ARG A 140 4.21 8.92 -12.95
CA ARG A 140 3.43 9.79 -12.05
C ARG A 140 1.98 9.95 -12.51
#